data_AF-A0AA38R6N2-F1
#
_entry.id   AF-A0AA38R6N2-F1
#
_cell.length_a   1.000
_cell.length_b   1.000
_cell.length_c   1.000
_cell.angle_alpha   90.00
_cell.angle_beta   90.00
_cell.angle_gamma   90.00
#
_symmetry.space_group_name_H-M   'P 1'
#
loop_
_entity.id
_entity.type
_entity.pdbx_description
1 polymer ?
#
loop_
_entity_poly.entity_id
_entity_poly.type
_entity_poly.pdbx_seq_one_letter_code
_entity_poly.pdbx_strand_id
1 'polypeptide(L)'
;MDRNQQAAGTNLLDREGRVIADVLQRFRNLTMLATDRITNKASTGTAAYHSMAMDLETQGMITAIEDLLALTRQLRELWVVGPLRKPGEGEREAEETIDSEVQRVTQMLNQLKEGSRQKMVKEGCGHGEYVVGRLETPPTQQQAPIAAAVSQQSTASQQA
;
A
#
# COMPACT_ATOMS: atom_id res chain seq x y z
N MET A 1 23.80 -9.28 17.85
CA MET A 1 22.62 -9.57 17.01
C MET A 1 21.81 -10.68 17.72
N ASP A 2 20.52 -10.83 17.42
CA ASP A 2 19.75 -12.10 17.53
C ASP A 2 18.87 -12.43 18.76
N ARG A 3 19.11 -11.94 19.99
CA ARG A 3 18.29 -12.40 21.15
C ARG A 3 16.82 -11.95 21.13
N ASN A 4 16.52 -10.79 20.53
CA ASN A 4 15.14 -10.27 20.43
C ASN A 4 14.38 -10.81 19.19
N GLN A 5 15.09 -11.17 18.12
CA GLN A 5 14.47 -11.79 16.94
C GLN A 5 14.07 -13.25 17.21
N GLN A 6 14.89 -13.96 17.98
CA GLN A 6 14.54 -15.30 18.48
C GLN A 6 13.29 -15.26 19.37
N ALA A 7 13.14 -14.22 20.22
CA ALA A 7 11.97 -14.03 21.06
C ALA A 7 10.68 -13.83 20.23
N ALA A 8 10.74 -13.10 19.12
CA ALA A 8 9.60 -12.89 18.22
C ALA A 8 9.21 -14.18 17.47
N GLY A 9 10.19 -14.97 17.00
CA GLY A 9 9.94 -16.27 16.37
C GLY A 9 9.35 -17.30 17.34
N THR A 10 9.84 -17.34 18.59
CA THR A 10 9.25 -18.18 19.64
C THR A 10 7.84 -17.75 20.03
N ASN A 11 7.53 -16.45 19.95
CA ASN A 11 6.21 -15.93 20.26
C ASN A 11 5.16 -16.32 19.21
N LEU A 12 5.53 -16.37 17.93
CA LEU A 12 4.63 -16.78 16.84
C LEU A 12 4.26 -18.27 16.94
N LEU A 13 5.24 -19.14 17.17
CA LEU A 13 4.99 -20.58 17.33
C LEU A 13 4.17 -20.90 18.58
N ASP A 14 4.42 -20.20 19.69
CA ASP A 14 3.62 -20.34 20.91
C ASP A 14 2.17 -19.87 20.69
N ARG A 15 1.99 -18.76 19.96
CA ARG A 15 0.66 -18.25 19.60
C ARG A 15 -0.06 -19.19 18.64
N GLU A 16 0.62 -19.74 17.64
CA GLU A 16 0.08 -20.77 16.76
C GLU A 16 -0.40 -21.98 17.56
N GLY A 17 0.46 -22.52 18.43
CA GLY A 17 0.13 -23.66 19.28
C GLY A 17 -1.07 -23.39 20.18
N ARG A 18 -1.16 -22.17 20.76
CA ARG A 18 -2.31 -21.74 21.57
C ARG A 18 -3.60 -21.65 20.74
N VAL A 19 -3.56 -21.07 19.55
CA VAL A 19 -4.75 -20.91 18.69
C VAL A 19 -5.25 -22.27 18.21
N ILE A 20 -4.36 -23.17 17.78
CA ILE A 20 -4.74 -24.53 17.38
C ILE A 20 -5.35 -25.29 18.57
N ALA A 21 -4.74 -25.21 19.75
CA ALA A 21 -5.28 -25.82 20.96
C ALA A 21 -6.67 -25.28 21.31
N ASP A 22 -6.89 -23.97 21.17
CA ASP A 22 -8.20 -23.35 21.42
C ASP A 22 -9.27 -23.84 20.43
N VAL A 23 -8.96 -23.90 19.13
CA VAL A 23 -9.88 -24.45 18.10
C VAL A 23 -10.26 -25.88 18.43
N LEU A 24 -9.28 -26.75 18.75
CA LEU A 24 -9.54 -28.15 19.06
C LEU A 24 -10.33 -28.32 20.36
N GLN A 25 -10.05 -27.50 21.37
CA GLN A 25 -10.76 -27.53 22.66
C GLN A 25 -12.23 -27.13 22.49
N ARG A 26 -12.50 -26.07 21.73
CA ARG A 26 -13.87 -25.60 21.44
C ARG A 26 -14.66 -26.61 20.62
N PHE A 27 -14.04 -27.20 19.59
CA PHE A 27 -14.66 -28.26 18.79
C PHE A 27 -15.01 -29.49 19.64
N ARG A 28 -14.12 -29.88 20.55
CA ARG A 28 -14.37 -30.95 21.51
C ARG A 28 -15.53 -30.60 22.44
N ASN A 29 -15.55 -29.39 23.01
CA ASN A 29 -16.63 -28.93 23.88
C ASN A 29 -17.98 -28.96 23.15
N LEU A 30 -18.04 -28.46 21.92
CA LEU A 30 -19.24 -28.48 21.08
C LEU A 30 -19.73 -29.91 20.84
N THR A 31 -18.82 -30.85 20.55
CA THR A 31 -19.17 -32.27 20.39
C THR A 31 -19.70 -32.88 21.69
N MET A 32 -19.12 -32.52 22.84
CA MET A 32 -19.62 -32.95 24.16
C MET A 32 -21.03 -32.41 24.43
N LEU A 33 -21.30 -31.14 24.10
CA LEU A 33 -22.62 -30.55 24.26
C LEU A 33 -23.67 -31.17 23.33
N ALA A 34 -23.25 -31.58 22.12
CA ALA A 34 -24.13 -32.22 21.14
C ALA A 34 -24.43 -33.68 21.43
N THR A 35 -23.50 -34.38 22.07
CA THR A 35 -23.64 -35.81 22.40
C THR A 35 -24.15 -36.05 23.82
N ASP A 36 -24.39 -34.99 24.60
CA ASP A 36 -24.91 -35.13 25.95
C ASP A 36 -26.29 -35.79 25.92
N ARG A 37 -26.50 -36.75 26.82
CA ARG A 37 -27.71 -37.56 26.83
C ARG A 37 -28.84 -36.76 27.46
N ILE A 38 -29.92 -36.58 26.71
CA ILE A 38 -31.18 -36.05 27.25
C ILE A 38 -31.73 -37.09 28.24
N THR A 39 -31.41 -36.90 29.51
CA THR A 39 -31.98 -37.69 30.61
C THR A 39 -33.43 -37.30 30.83
N ASN A 40 -34.24 -38.18 31.43
CA ASN A 40 -35.65 -37.92 31.75
C ASN A 40 -35.86 -36.80 32.79
N LYS A 41 -34.77 -36.18 33.25
CA LYS A 41 -34.72 -35.00 34.14
C LYS A 41 -34.29 -33.71 33.42
N ALA A 42 -34.10 -33.73 32.11
CA ALA A 42 -33.74 -32.55 31.34
C ALA A 42 -34.88 -31.52 31.43
N SER A 43 -34.56 -30.37 32.02
CA SER A 43 -35.48 -29.24 32.15
C SER A 43 -35.40 -28.35 30.92
N THR A 44 -36.45 -27.56 30.64
CA THR A 44 -36.40 -26.54 29.58
C THR A 44 -35.23 -25.58 29.75
N GLY A 45 -34.84 -25.29 31.01
CA GLY A 45 -33.67 -24.48 31.31
C GLY A 45 -32.33 -25.14 30.91
N THR A 46 -32.21 -26.47 31.01
CA THR A 46 -30.99 -27.17 30.58
C THR A 46 -30.91 -27.20 29.06
N ALA A 47 -32.02 -27.36 28.35
CA ALA A 47 -32.03 -27.29 26.88
C ALA A 47 -31.60 -25.90 26.36
N ALA A 48 -32.10 -24.82 26.97
CA ALA A 48 -31.72 -23.45 26.62
C ALA A 48 -30.24 -23.15 26.95
N TYR A 49 -29.71 -23.72 28.04
CA TYR A 49 -28.27 -23.62 28.34
C TYR A 49 -27.43 -24.32 27.27
N HIS A 50 -27.80 -25.52 26.83
CA HIS A 50 -27.07 -26.24 25.80
C HIS A 50 -27.07 -25.49 24.46
N SER A 51 -28.20 -24.91 24.04
CA SER A 51 -28.24 -24.12 22.81
C SER A 51 -27.35 -22.88 22.89
N MET A 52 -27.41 -22.13 24.00
CA MET A 52 -26.58 -20.94 24.18
C MET A 52 -25.09 -21.29 24.24
N ALA A 53 -24.75 -22.39 24.91
CA ALA A 53 -23.37 -22.82 25.02
C ALA A 53 -22.81 -23.36 23.69
N MET A 54 -23.62 -24.02 22.87
CA MET A 54 -23.24 -24.37 21.49
C MET A 54 -22.96 -23.13 20.63
N ASP A 55 -23.80 -22.10 20.72
CA ASP A 55 -23.60 -20.85 19.98
C ASP A 55 -22.30 -20.15 20.42
N LEU A 56 -22.02 -20.11 21.72
CA LEU A 56 -20.82 -19.50 22.27
C LEU A 56 -19.55 -20.25 21.85
N GLU A 57 -19.56 -21.59 21.88
CA GLU A 57 -18.42 -22.38 21.42
C GLU A 57 -18.18 -22.23 19.92
N THR A 58 -19.24 -22.10 19.12
CA THR A 58 -19.14 -21.86 17.67
C THR A 58 -18.55 -20.48 17.38
N GLN A 59 -19.03 -19.44 18.05
CA GLN A 59 -18.48 -18.08 17.92
C GLN A 59 -17.02 -18.01 18.36
N GLY A 60 -16.68 -18.64 19.49
CA GLY A 60 -15.31 -18.73 19.95
C GLY A 60 -14.40 -19.45 18.95
N MET A 61 -14.90 -20.49 18.28
CA MET A 61 -14.14 -21.19 17.24
C MET A 61 -13.89 -20.31 16.02
N ILE A 62 -14.88 -19.51 15.60
CA ILE A 62 -14.73 -18.53 14.52
C ILE A 62 -13.64 -17.51 14.88
N THR A 63 -13.70 -16.93 16.09
CA THR A 63 -12.69 -15.98 16.55
C THR A 63 -11.28 -16.58 16.60
N ALA A 64 -11.15 -17.84 17.02
CA ALA A 64 -9.85 -18.52 17.01
C ALA A 64 -9.31 -18.72 15.58
N ILE A 65 -10.18 -19.02 14.61
CA ILE A 65 -9.80 -19.12 13.18
C ILE A 65 -9.42 -17.75 12.61
N GLU A 66 -10.12 -16.68 12.99
CA GLU A 66 -9.76 -15.30 12.63
C GLU A 66 -8.36 -14.94 13.17
N ASP A 67 -8.02 -15.35 14.40
CA ASP A 67 -6.69 -15.14 14.98
C ASP A 67 -5.60 -15.91 14.22
N LEU A 68 -5.91 -17.13 13.74
CA LEU A 68 -5.02 -17.89 12.85
C LEU A 68 -4.79 -17.15 11.54
N LEU A 69 -5.85 -16.62 10.92
CA LEU A 69 -5.74 -15.85 9.68
C LEU A 69 -4.90 -14.59 9.90
N ALA A 70 -5.09 -13.89 11.02
CA ALA A 70 -4.27 -12.74 11.41
C ALA A 70 -2.79 -13.11 11.56
N LEU A 71 -2.48 -14.27 12.15
CA LEU A 71 -1.12 -14.78 12.26
C LEU A 71 -0.52 -15.06 10.87
N THR A 72 -1.27 -15.66 9.94
CA THR A 72 -0.76 -15.87 8.56
C THR A 72 -0.51 -14.56 7.82
N ARG A 73 -1.30 -13.52 8.09
CA ARG A 73 -1.07 -12.18 7.55
C ARG A 73 0.23 -11.60 8.09
N GLN A 74 0.44 -11.66 9.40
CA GLN A 74 1.68 -11.21 10.03
C GLN A 74 2.90 -11.96 9.49
N LEU A 75 2.77 -13.28 9.25
CA LEU A 75 3.84 -14.06 8.64
C LEU A 75 4.16 -13.54 7.23
N ARG A 76 3.13 -13.31 6.40
CA ARG A 76 3.33 -12.74 5.05
C ARG A 76 3.91 -11.33 5.09
N GLU A 77 3.50 -10.50 6.03
CA GLU A 77 4.10 -9.18 6.26
C GLU A 77 5.58 -9.31 6.62
N LEU A 78 5.96 -10.30 7.45
CA LEU A 78 7.36 -10.61 7.78
C LEU A 78 8.17 -11.01 6.53
N TRP A 79 7.56 -11.76 5.61
CA TRP A 79 8.19 -12.15 4.34
C TRP A 79 8.36 -10.98 3.37
N VAL A 80 7.45 -10.00 3.38
CA VAL A 80 7.47 -8.85 2.44
C VAL A 80 8.31 -7.69 2.98
N VAL A 81 8.27 -7.41 4.29
CA VAL A 81 8.94 -6.26 4.93
C VAL A 81 10.35 -6.62 5.43
N GLY A 82 10.64 -7.90 5.67
CA GLY A 82 11.86 -8.35 6.36
C GLY A 82 11.71 -8.30 7.89
N PRO A 83 12.77 -8.65 8.66
CA PRO A 83 12.67 -8.88 10.10
C PRO A 83 12.10 -7.64 10.83
N LEU A 84 11.12 -7.85 11.71
CA LEU A 84 10.44 -6.82 12.51
C LEU A 84 11.46 -5.94 13.25
N ARG A 85 11.85 -4.82 12.66
CA ARG A 85 12.48 -3.71 13.39
C ARG A 85 11.33 -2.93 14.06
N LYS A 86 11.56 -2.39 15.25
CA LYS A 86 10.51 -1.66 15.99
C LYS A 86 10.01 -0.48 15.15
N PRO A 87 8.77 0.00 15.34
CA PRO A 87 8.30 1.24 14.73
C PRO A 87 9.30 2.38 15.04
N GLY A 88 9.91 2.96 14.01
CA GLY A 88 10.96 3.99 14.13
C GLY A 88 12.41 3.50 14.21
N GLU A 89 12.68 2.20 14.30
CA GLU A 89 14.06 1.66 14.38
C GLU A 89 14.52 1.17 12.99
N GLY A 90 15.29 2.00 12.28
CA GLY A 90 15.84 1.65 10.96
C GLY A 90 14.95 1.98 9.76
N GLU A 91 13.77 2.58 9.97
CA GLU A 91 12.98 3.19 8.89
C GLU A 91 13.76 4.34 8.25
N ARG A 92 14.39 5.19 9.08
CA ARG A 92 15.28 6.25 8.60
C ARG A 92 16.53 5.72 7.90
N GLU A 93 17.13 4.64 8.42
CA GLU A 93 18.31 4.03 7.78
C GLU A 93 17.95 3.37 6.44
N ALA A 94 16.76 2.74 6.35
CA ALA A 94 16.26 2.15 5.13
C ALA A 94 15.90 3.23 4.10
N GLU A 95 15.22 4.30 4.51
CA GLU A 95 14.95 5.47 3.66
C GLU A 95 16.25 6.14 3.21
N GLU A 96 17.21 6.38 4.10
CA GLU A 96 18.52 6.94 3.74
C GLU A 96 19.27 6.04 2.74
N THR A 97 19.19 4.72 2.90
CA THR A 97 19.81 3.76 1.97
C THR A 97 19.10 3.80 0.61
N ILE A 98 17.76 3.74 0.60
CA ILE A 98 16.95 3.79 -0.61
C ILE A 98 17.19 5.11 -1.36
N ASP A 99 17.19 6.24 -0.67
CA ASP A 99 17.46 7.55 -1.26
C ASP A 99 18.87 7.61 -1.88
N SER A 100 19.87 7.05 -1.19
CA SER A 100 21.24 6.99 -1.71
C SER A 100 21.36 6.13 -2.98
N GLU A 101 20.65 5.00 -3.03
CA GLU A 101 20.61 4.11 -4.19
C GLU A 101 19.87 4.76 -5.37
N VAL A 102 18.74 5.42 -5.10
CA VAL A 102 17.99 6.19 -6.10
C VAL A 102 18.84 7.33 -6.67
N GLN A 103 19.56 8.07 -5.82
CA GLN A 103 20.50 9.09 -6.28
C GLN A 103 21.60 8.51 -7.17
N ARG A 104 22.14 7.35 -6.82
CA ARG A 104 23.17 6.67 -7.63
C ARG A 104 22.63 6.23 -8.99
N VAL A 105 21.43 5.65 -9.04
CA VAL A 105 20.78 5.23 -10.28
C VAL A 105 20.45 6.43 -11.17
N THR A 106 19.92 7.52 -10.60
CA THR A 106 19.62 8.74 -11.35
C THR A 106 20.88 9.39 -11.92
N GLN A 107 21.99 9.42 -11.17
CA GLN A 107 23.28 9.87 -11.67
C GLN A 107 23.77 9.02 -12.85
N MET A 108 23.69 7.69 -12.75
CA MET A 108 24.10 6.79 -13.83
C MET A 108 23.23 6.97 -15.08
N LEU A 109 21.92 7.14 -14.91
CA LEU A 109 20.98 7.44 -16.00
C LEU A 109 21.32 8.77 -16.67
N ASN A 110 21.63 9.80 -15.89
CA ASN A 110 22.00 11.12 -16.42
C ASN A 110 23.31 11.05 -17.21
N GLN A 111 24.30 10.30 -16.75
CA GLN A 111 25.55 10.07 -17.49
C GLN A 111 25.31 9.34 -18.81
N LEU A 112 24.43 8.33 -18.83
CA LEU A 112 24.07 7.62 -20.05
C LEU A 112 23.33 8.53 -21.04
N LYS A 113 22.39 9.34 -20.54
CA LYS A 113 21.68 10.35 -21.35
C LYS A 113 22.65 11.36 -21.94
N GLU A 114 23.61 11.84 -21.16
CA GLU A 114 24.63 12.78 -21.61
C GLU A 114 25.55 12.15 -22.67
N GLY A 115 25.98 10.91 -22.49
CA GLY A 115 26.78 10.18 -23.48
C GLY A 115 26.03 9.95 -24.80
N SER A 116 24.75 9.59 -24.73
CA SER A 116 23.88 9.48 -25.91
C SER A 116 23.69 10.83 -26.60
N ARG A 117 23.50 11.90 -25.82
CA ARG A 117 23.32 13.28 -26.32
C ARG A 117 24.58 13.79 -27.02
N GLN A 118 25.76 13.58 -26.45
CA GLN A 118 27.04 13.95 -27.06
C GLN A 118 27.31 13.17 -28.34
N LYS A 119 26.91 11.90 -28.40
CA LYS A 119 27.01 11.09 -29.61
C LYS A 119 26.13 11.66 -30.73
N MET A 120 24.88 12.03 -30.43
CA MET A 120 24.01 12.68 -31.43
C MET A 120 24.54 14.04 -31.91
N VAL A 121 25.14 14.85 -31.03
CA VAL A 121 25.78 16.12 -31.42
C VAL A 121 26.98 15.89 -32.35
N LYS A 122 27.79 14.85 -32.09
CA LYS A 122 28.97 14.52 -32.91
C LYS A 122 28.60 13.90 -34.26
N GLU A 123 27.58 13.05 -34.31
CA GLU A 123 27.15 12.38 -35.55
C GLU A 123 26.29 13.28 -36.45
N GLY A 124 25.61 14.29 -35.88
CA GLY A 124 24.68 15.17 -36.59
C GLY A 124 25.27 16.39 -37.32
N CYS A 125 26.59 16.53 -37.45
CA CYS A 125 27.24 17.72 -38.06
C CYS A 125 26.84 19.08 -37.43
N GLY A 126 26.39 19.08 -36.18
CA GLY A 126 25.91 20.28 -35.48
C GLY A 126 26.99 20.91 -34.60
N HIS A 127 27.46 22.11 -34.97
CA HIS A 127 28.21 22.95 -34.04
C HIS A 127 27.22 23.64 -33.09
N GLY A 128 27.04 23.08 -31.90
CA GLY A 128 26.20 23.68 -30.86
C GLY A 128 26.49 23.11 -29.48
N GLU A 129 26.51 23.98 -28.48
CA GLU A 129 26.55 23.60 -27.07
C GLU A 129 25.11 23.42 -26.58
N TYR A 130 24.82 22.28 -25.97
CA TYR A 130 23.51 22.06 -25.38
C TYR A 130 23.46 22.70 -24.00
N VAL A 131 22.55 23.65 -23.86
CA VAL A 131 22.29 24.32 -22.59
C VAL A 131 20.99 23.77 -22.04
N VAL A 132 21.03 23.23 -20.81
CA VAL A 132 19.82 22.80 -20.10
C VAL A 132 19.14 24.06 -19.55
N GLY A 133 18.28 24.68 -20.35
CA GLY A 133 17.46 25.82 -19.93
C GLY A 133 16.13 25.39 -19.31
N ARG A 134 15.46 26.31 -18.59
CA ARG A 134 14.02 26.20 -18.36
C ARG A 134 13.35 26.15 -19.74
N LEU A 135 12.45 25.18 -19.96
CA LEU A 135 11.58 25.16 -21.14
C LEU A 135 10.89 26.53 -21.22
N GLU A 136 11.33 27.38 -22.16
CA GLU A 136 10.64 28.61 -22.44
C GLU A 136 9.25 28.28 -22.98
N THR A 137 8.25 29.00 -22.49
CA THR A 137 6.90 28.90 -23.04
C THR A 137 6.96 29.33 -24.51
N PRO A 138 6.33 28.59 -25.43
CA PRO A 138 6.38 28.93 -26.85
C PRO A 138 5.90 30.36 -27.04
N PRO A 139 6.55 31.15 -27.91
CA PRO A 139 6.19 32.55 -28.09
C PRO A 139 4.73 32.63 -28.55
N THR A 140 3.88 33.27 -27.74
CA THR A 140 2.55 33.69 -28.16
C THR A 140 2.75 34.57 -29.39
N GLN A 141 2.27 34.11 -30.55
CA GLN A 141 2.27 34.91 -31.77
C GLN A 141 1.60 36.25 -31.45
N GLN A 142 2.39 37.32 -31.43
CA GLN A 142 1.89 38.69 -31.37
C GLN A 142 1.00 38.89 -32.59
N GLN A 143 -0.32 38.86 -32.38
CA GLN A 143 -1.26 39.37 -33.36
C GLN A 143 -0.91 40.83 -33.60
N ALA A 144 -0.45 41.12 -34.82
CA ALA A 144 -0.21 42.47 -35.28
C ALA A 144 -1.49 43.30 -35.14
N PRO A 145 -1.40 44.58 -34.73
CA PRO A 145 -2.56 45.46 -34.78
C PRO A 145 -2.94 45.69 -36.24
N ILE A 146 -4.12 45.23 -36.62
CA ILE A 146 -4.69 45.53 -37.93
C ILE A 146 -5.00 47.03 -37.93
N ALA A 147 -4.14 47.81 -38.57
CA ALA A 147 -4.39 49.20 -38.89
C ALA A 147 -5.56 49.27 -39.88
N ALA A 148 -6.77 49.59 -39.41
CA ALA A 148 -7.89 49.96 -40.26
C ALA A 148 -8.00 51.48 -40.30
N ALA A 149 -7.28 52.09 -41.25
CA ALA A 149 -7.47 53.47 -41.63
C ALA A 149 -8.43 53.56 -42.83
N VAL A 150 -9.62 54.10 -42.55
CA VAL A 150 -10.42 55.02 -43.36
C VAL A 150 -11.15 54.49 -44.61
N SER A 151 -12.48 54.65 -44.60
CA SER A 151 -13.25 55.21 -45.73
C SER A 151 -14.53 55.89 -45.23
N GLN A 152 -14.70 57.14 -45.64
CA GLN A 152 -15.78 58.05 -45.31
C GLN A 152 -17.05 57.82 -46.16
N GLN A 153 -18.17 58.31 -45.61
CA GLN A 153 -19.27 59.04 -46.28
C GLN A 153 -20.55 58.36 -46.80
N SER A 154 -21.63 59.13 -46.58
CA SER A 154 -23.05 59.03 -46.96
C SER A 154 -23.89 58.08 -46.08
N THR A 155 -24.94 58.54 -45.39
CA THR A 155 -26.03 59.40 -45.89
C THR A 155 -26.53 60.42 -44.87
N ALA A 156 -26.74 61.65 -45.34
CA ALA A 156 -27.64 62.62 -44.75
C ALA A 156 -29.12 62.21 -44.96
N SER A 157 -30.02 62.89 -44.23
CA SER A 157 -31.49 63.05 -44.41
C SER A 157 -32.46 61.99 -43.85
N GLN A 158 -33.05 62.32 -42.68
CA GLN A 158 -34.50 62.41 -42.39
C GLN A 158 -34.64 62.75 -40.88
N GLN A 159 -34.93 63.98 -40.43
CA GLN A 159 -36.23 64.68 -40.44
C GLN A 159 -37.41 63.80 -40.04
N ALA A 160 -37.77 63.81 -38.75
CA ALA A 160 -39.00 64.39 -38.21
C ALA A 160 -38.89 64.51 -36.69
#